data_AF-A0A968M4F2-F1
#
_entry.id   AF-A0A968M4F2-F1
#
_cell.length_a   1.000
_cell.length_b   1.000
_cell.length_c   1.000
_cell.angle_alpha   90.00
_cell.angle_beta   90.00
_cell.angle_gamma   90.00
#
_symmetry.space_group_name_H-M   'P 1'
#
loop_
_entity.id
_entity.type
_entity.pdbx_description
1 polymer ?
#
loop_
_entity_poly.entity_id
_entity_poly.type
_entity_poly.pdbx_seq_one_letter_code
_entity_poly.pdbx_strand_id
1 'polypeptide(L)'
;MTGAQATAAAPDPFAHEILALDQGWDELVRQMQHLYQGYLAQVLVALPDYLITQVRSLCTGPTYAGVFLELEPEQKTKLLRDLHQVIHDCCTAFRESDPTILEPDQLDEQIDNLLSQAEQQLQQRLLPLLGENVEATPPRLALRQLDLELNDPILRQLRAEMRVLSGRGGYLQREIERIQSKQRQWQAEQCWDALFEHIAL
;
A
#
# COMPACT_ATOMS: atom_id res chain seq x y z
N MET A 1 5.05 -19.09 65.49
CA MET A 1 4.16 -19.03 64.32
C MET A 1 4.15 -17.60 63.81
N THR A 2 5.12 -17.25 62.97
CA THR A 2 5.23 -15.92 62.37
C THR A 2 4.56 -15.96 61.00
N GLY A 3 3.41 -15.31 60.88
CA GLY A 3 2.72 -15.12 59.61
C GLY A 3 3.53 -14.18 58.75
N ALA A 4 4.07 -14.69 57.64
CA ALA A 4 4.57 -13.87 56.56
C ALA A 4 3.36 -13.13 55.96
N GLN A 5 3.23 -11.84 56.26
CA GLN A 5 2.36 -10.96 55.50
C GLN A 5 2.95 -10.87 54.09
N ALA A 6 2.29 -11.50 53.14
CA ALA A 6 2.51 -11.24 51.73
C ALA A 6 2.18 -9.76 51.50
N THR A 7 3.20 -8.92 51.36
CA THR A 7 3.05 -7.57 50.83
C THR A 7 2.47 -7.72 49.43
N ALA A 8 1.19 -7.38 49.27
CA ALA A 8 0.57 -7.33 47.97
C ALA A 8 1.35 -6.31 47.13
N ALA A 9 2.01 -6.78 46.07
CA ALA A 9 2.70 -5.92 45.13
C ALA A 9 1.73 -4.83 44.66
N ALA A 10 2.14 -3.57 44.73
CA ALA A 10 1.33 -2.46 44.26
C ALA A 10 0.92 -2.71 42.80
N PRO A 11 -0.35 -2.48 42.41
CA PRO A 11 -0.79 -2.69 41.05
C PRO A 11 0.02 -1.78 40.11
N ASP A 12 0.47 -2.34 38.99
CA ASP A 12 1.25 -1.63 37.99
C ASP A 12 0.45 -0.43 37.46
N PRO A 13 0.93 0.82 37.69
CA PRO A 13 0.18 2.01 37.32
C PRO A 13 0.09 2.22 35.80
N PHE A 14 0.90 1.51 35.01
CA PHE A 14 0.95 1.64 33.55
C PHE A 14 0.05 0.62 32.82
N ALA A 15 -0.42 -0.43 33.51
CA ALA A 15 -1.16 -1.52 32.88
C ALA A 15 -2.43 -1.07 32.14
N HIS A 16 -3.19 -0.13 32.71
CA HIS A 16 -4.38 0.42 32.07
C HIS A 16 -4.06 1.28 30.84
N GLU A 17 -2.97 2.03 30.86
CA GLU A 17 -2.57 2.92 29.76
C GLU A 17 -2.05 2.11 28.57
N ILE A 18 -1.24 1.08 28.83
CA ILE A 18 -0.75 0.14 27.80
C ILE A 18 -1.93 -0.59 27.14
N LEU A 19 -2.85 -1.15 27.94
CA LEU A 19 -4.02 -1.85 27.41
C LEU A 19 -4.89 -0.94 26.52
N ALA A 20 -5.08 0.32 26.90
CA ALA A 20 -5.85 1.27 26.12
C ALA A 20 -5.17 1.61 24.77
N LEU A 21 -3.83 1.72 24.76
CA LEU A 21 -3.06 1.96 23.55
C LEU A 21 -3.04 0.73 22.62
N ASP A 22 -2.91 -0.47 23.18
CA ASP A 22 -2.99 -1.72 22.41
C ASP A 22 -4.36 -1.89 21.75
N GLN A 23 -5.45 -1.59 22.47
CA GLN A 23 -6.80 -1.57 21.88
C GLN A 23 -6.93 -0.53 20.76
N GLY A 24 -6.33 0.65 20.94
CA GLY A 24 -6.28 1.69 19.93
C GLY A 24 -5.48 1.28 18.69
N TRP A 25 -4.40 0.52 18.89
CA TRP A 25 -3.60 -0.06 17.81
C TRP A 25 -4.39 -1.11 17.03
N ASP A 26 -5.03 -2.06 17.71
CA ASP A 26 -5.83 -3.10 17.08
C ASP A 26 -6.99 -2.54 16.24
N GLU A 27 -7.63 -1.48 16.73
CA GLU A 27 -8.68 -0.77 16.00
C GLU A 27 -8.11 -0.08 14.75
N LEU A 28 -6.95 0.57 14.87
CA LEU A 28 -6.28 1.23 13.75
C LEU A 28 -5.87 0.23 12.67
N VAL A 29 -5.33 -0.93 13.07
CA VAL A 29 -4.98 -2.03 12.15
C VAL A 29 -6.22 -2.51 11.39
N ARG A 30 -7.35 -2.70 12.08
CA ARG A 30 -8.62 -3.09 11.44
C ARG A 30 -9.12 -2.03 10.44
N GLN A 31 -9.05 -0.75 10.80
CA GLN A 31 -9.43 0.34 9.91
C GLN A 31 -8.52 0.43 8.68
N MET A 32 -7.20 0.28 8.87
CA MET A 32 -6.24 0.23 7.78
C MET A 32 -6.54 -0.95 6.83
N GLN A 33 -6.76 -2.16 7.35
CA GLN A 33 -7.13 -3.33 6.54
C GLN A 33 -8.37 -3.10 5.70
N HIS A 34 -9.39 -2.45 6.27
CA HIS A 34 -10.61 -2.13 5.52
C HIS A 34 -10.35 -1.12 4.39
N LEU A 35 -9.58 -0.05 4.67
CA LEU A 35 -9.19 0.92 3.64
C LEU A 35 -8.32 0.27 2.56
N TYR A 36 -7.42 -0.65 2.92
CA TYR A 36 -6.61 -1.40 1.95
C TYR A 36 -7.48 -2.18 0.98
N GLN A 37 -8.45 -2.94 1.49
CA GLN A 37 -9.37 -3.69 0.64
C GLN A 37 -10.17 -2.77 -0.28
N GLY A 38 -10.65 -1.64 0.24
CA GLY A 38 -11.34 -0.62 -0.55
C GLY A 38 -10.46 -0.03 -1.66
N TYR A 39 -9.20 0.27 -1.33
CA TYR A 39 -8.23 0.81 -2.28
C TYR A 39 -7.91 -0.19 -3.40
N LEU A 40 -7.62 -1.44 -3.04
CA LEU A 40 -7.37 -2.51 -4.01
C LEU A 40 -8.57 -2.72 -4.95
N ALA A 41 -9.78 -2.79 -4.38
CA ALA A 41 -11.00 -2.91 -5.17
C ALA A 41 -11.17 -1.75 -6.15
N GLN A 42 -10.87 -0.52 -5.73
CA GLN A 42 -10.95 0.65 -6.58
C GLN A 42 -9.87 0.66 -7.67
N VAL A 43 -8.65 0.16 -7.39
CA VAL A 43 -7.59 0.02 -8.41
C VAL A 43 -8.08 -0.87 -9.55
N LEU A 44 -8.73 -1.99 -9.24
CA LEU A 44 -9.32 -2.88 -10.25
C LEU A 44 -10.38 -2.20 -11.13
N VAL A 45 -11.10 -1.23 -10.57
CA VAL A 45 -12.12 -0.45 -11.29
C VAL A 45 -11.46 0.61 -12.18
N ALA A 46 -10.43 1.30 -11.68
CA ALA A 46 -9.79 2.42 -12.37
C ALA A 46 -8.75 1.97 -13.42
N LEU A 47 -8.11 0.83 -13.22
CA LEU A 47 -7.00 0.35 -14.04
C LEU A 47 -7.36 0.21 -15.55
N PRO A 48 -8.51 -0.39 -15.94
CA PRO A 48 -8.88 -0.49 -17.34
C PRO A 48 -8.91 0.87 -18.06
N ASP A 49 -9.61 1.84 -17.49
CA ASP A 49 -9.79 3.17 -18.07
C ASP A 49 -8.45 3.93 -18.12
N TYR A 50 -7.61 3.75 -17.11
CA TYR A 50 -6.26 4.31 -17.10
C TYR A 50 -5.41 3.74 -18.24
N LEU A 51 -5.35 2.41 -18.41
CA LEU A 51 -4.58 1.79 -19.49
C LEU A 51 -5.09 2.21 -20.88
N ILE A 52 -6.41 2.26 -21.08
CA ILE A 52 -7.02 2.75 -22.32
C ILE A 52 -6.60 4.19 -22.59
N THR A 53 -6.63 5.05 -21.57
CA THR A 53 -6.25 6.46 -21.70
C THR A 53 -4.78 6.61 -22.06
N GLN A 54 -3.89 5.82 -21.45
CA GLN A 54 -2.45 5.86 -21.76
C GLN A 54 -2.16 5.40 -23.19
N VAL A 55 -2.76 4.29 -23.63
CA VAL A 55 -2.58 3.80 -25.01
C VAL A 55 -3.19 4.78 -26.02
N ARG A 56 -4.36 5.34 -25.72
CA ARG A 56 -4.94 6.39 -26.55
C ARG A 56 -4.01 7.59 -26.67
N SER A 57 -3.48 8.09 -25.54
CA SER A 57 -2.54 9.22 -25.51
C SER A 57 -1.31 8.96 -26.37
N LEU A 58 -0.76 7.74 -26.31
CA LEU A 58 0.35 7.32 -27.16
C LEU A 58 -0.05 7.34 -28.65
N CYS A 59 -1.15 6.69 -29.01
CA CYS A 59 -1.62 6.56 -30.39
C CYS A 59 -2.06 7.89 -31.01
N THR A 60 -2.59 8.82 -30.21
CA THR A 60 -3.04 10.16 -30.68
C THR A 60 -2.02 11.26 -30.42
N GLY A 61 -0.88 10.91 -29.83
CA GLY A 61 0.18 11.84 -29.49
C GLY A 61 0.93 12.34 -30.73
N PRO A 62 1.62 13.49 -30.64
CA PRO A 62 2.26 14.14 -31.79
C PRO A 62 3.28 13.25 -32.51
N THR A 63 3.90 12.31 -31.80
CA THR A 63 4.93 11.40 -32.34
C THR A 63 4.34 10.25 -33.15
N TYR A 64 3.20 9.68 -32.73
CA TYR A 64 2.67 8.44 -33.32
C TYR A 64 1.29 8.59 -33.98
N ALA A 65 0.66 9.77 -33.93
CA ALA A 65 -0.63 10.01 -34.56
C ALA A 65 -0.63 9.70 -36.07
N GLY A 66 0.42 10.09 -36.79
CA GLY A 66 0.55 9.78 -38.23
C GLY A 66 0.57 8.28 -38.50
N VAL A 67 1.41 7.55 -37.77
CA VAL A 67 1.52 6.08 -37.86
C VAL A 67 0.19 5.42 -37.53
N PHE A 68 -0.45 5.83 -36.43
CA PHE A 68 -1.74 5.26 -36.02
C PHE A 68 -2.84 5.50 -37.07
N LEU A 69 -2.84 6.66 -37.74
CA LEU A 69 -3.80 6.95 -38.81
C LEU A 69 -3.57 6.04 -40.03
N GLU A 70 -2.30 5.78 -40.37
CA GLU A 70 -1.87 4.92 -41.48
C GLU A 70 -2.08 3.42 -41.22
N LEU A 71 -2.29 3.00 -39.97
CA LEU A 71 -2.60 1.59 -39.68
C LEU A 71 -3.87 1.12 -40.39
N GLU A 72 -3.80 -0.08 -40.94
CA GLU A 72 -4.94 -0.75 -41.54
C GLU A 72 -6.04 -1.04 -40.49
N PRO A 73 -7.32 -1.09 -40.89
CA PRO A 73 -8.42 -1.40 -39.96
C PRO A 73 -8.21 -2.69 -39.17
N GLU A 74 -7.59 -3.70 -39.77
CA GLU A 74 -7.26 -4.98 -39.13
C GLU A 74 -6.21 -4.82 -38.02
N GLN A 75 -5.20 -3.98 -38.24
CA GLN A 75 -4.16 -3.66 -37.25
C GLN A 75 -4.73 -2.85 -36.09
N LYS A 76 -5.61 -1.87 -36.37
CA LYS A 76 -6.34 -1.12 -35.34
C LYS A 76 -7.22 -2.04 -34.49
N THR A 77 -7.91 -2.98 -35.14
CA THR A 77 -8.72 -4.00 -34.45
C THR A 77 -7.87 -4.93 -33.59
N LYS A 78 -6.70 -5.34 -34.09
CA LYS A 78 -5.73 -6.14 -33.33
C LYS A 78 -5.23 -5.38 -32.10
N LEU A 79 -4.87 -4.11 -32.24
CA LEU A 79 -4.43 -3.24 -31.15
C LEU A 79 -5.47 -3.15 -30.03
N LEU A 80 -6.76 -2.94 -30.38
CA LEU A 80 -7.84 -2.91 -29.39
C LEU A 80 -8.03 -4.26 -28.69
N ARG A 81 -7.91 -5.36 -29.44
CA ARG A 81 -8.02 -6.72 -28.86
C ARG A 81 -6.87 -7.00 -27.91
N ASP A 82 -5.65 -6.67 -28.29
CA ASP A 82 -4.46 -6.85 -27.47
C ASP A 82 -4.53 -6.00 -26.20
N LEU A 83 -4.99 -4.75 -26.31
CA LEU A 83 -5.22 -3.89 -25.14
C LEU A 83 -6.24 -4.51 -24.17
N HIS A 84 -7.38 -4.98 -24.66
CA HIS A 84 -8.37 -5.65 -23.80
C HIS A 84 -7.80 -6.93 -23.16
N GLN A 85 -6.96 -7.68 -23.88
CA GLN A 85 -6.31 -8.85 -23.31
C GLN A 85 -5.34 -8.46 -22.19
N VAL A 86 -4.52 -7.43 -22.37
CA VAL A 86 -3.61 -6.95 -21.31
C VAL A 86 -4.39 -6.49 -20.09
N ILE A 87 -5.47 -5.72 -20.29
CA ILE A 87 -6.35 -5.30 -19.19
C ILE A 87 -6.90 -6.53 -18.44
N HIS A 88 -7.36 -7.54 -19.18
CA HIS A 88 -7.87 -8.77 -18.59
C HIS A 88 -6.80 -9.52 -17.79
N ASP A 89 -5.61 -9.69 -18.36
CA ASP A 89 -4.49 -10.39 -17.73
C ASP A 89 -4.05 -9.67 -16.44
N CYS A 90 -3.96 -8.34 -16.48
CA CYS A 90 -3.61 -7.51 -15.32
C CYS A 90 -4.67 -7.59 -14.22
N CYS A 91 -5.95 -7.41 -14.55
CA CYS A 91 -7.02 -7.51 -13.57
C CYS A 91 -7.13 -8.91 -12.96
N THR A 92 -6.78 -9.96 -13.71
CA THR A 92 -6.76 -11.35 -13.21
C THR A 92 -5.59 -11.54 -12.24
N ALA A 93 -4.37 -11.16 -12.63
CA ALA A 93 -3.20 -11.25 -11.79
C ALA A 93 -3.38 -10.51 -10.44
N PHE A 94 -4.02 -9.34 -10.46
CA PHE A 94 -4.30 -8.58 -9.23
C PHE A 94 -5.34 -9.24 -8.32
N ARG A 95 -6.32 -9.95 -8.89
CA ARG A 95 -7.32 -10.68 -8.08
C ARG A 95 -6.71 -11.93 -7.44
N GLU A 96 -5.72 -12.51 -8.10
CA GLU A 96 -5.00 -13.69 -7.62
C GLU A 96 -3.90 -13.35 -6.59
N SER A 97 -3.42 -12.10 -6.55
CA SER A 97 -2.56 -11.64 -5.45
C SER A 97 -3.38 -11.59 -4.16
N ASP A 98 -3.03 -12.47 -3.23
CA ASP A 98 -3.70 -12.59 -1.93
C ASP A 98 -3.59 -11.25 -1.16
N PRO A 99 -4.71 -10.58 -0.85
CA PRO A 99 -4.70 -9.29 -0.14
C PRO A 99 -4.52 -9.48 1.38
N THR A 100 -4.26 -10.70 1.87
CA THR A 100 -4.10 -10.94 3.30
C THR A 100 -2.78 -10.36 3.83
N ILE A 101 -2.91 -9.12 4.31
CA ILE A 101 -1.97 -8.39 5.16
C ILE A 101 -0.77 -7.85 4.37
N LEU A 102 -0.98 -6.66 3.81
CA LEU A 102 0.11 -5.85 3.28
C LEU A 102 0.33 -4.67 4.21
N GLU A 103 1.57 -4.53 4.66
CA GLU A 103 2.04 -3.23 5.15
C GLU A 103 1.88 -2.19 4.02
N PRO A 104 1.70 -0.90 4.35
CA PRO A 104 1.51 0.15 3.34
C PRO A 104 2.53 0.14 2.20
N ASP A 105 3.78 -0.21 2.50
CA ASP A 105 4.87 -0.25 1.53
C ASP A 105 4.73 -1.43 0.55
N GLN A 106 4.19 -2.56 1.01
CA GLN A 106 3.97 -3.75 0.18
C GLN A 106 2.80 -3.55 -0.80
N LEU A 107 1.83 -2.69 -0.46
CA LEU A 107 0.76 -2.30 -1.39
C LEU A 107 1.34 -1.56 -2.61
N ASP A 108 2.20 -0.59 -2.36
CA ASP A 108 2.79 0.22 -3.43
C ASP A 108 3.65 -0.65 -4.35
N GLU A 109 4.46 -1.55 -3.76
CA GLU A 109 5.20 -2.54 -4.53
C GLU A 109 4.29 -3.44 -5.39
N GLN A 110 3.15 -3.89 -4.87
CA GLN A 110 2.22 -4.71 -5.66
C GLN A 110 1.62 -3.94 -6.85
N ILE A 111 1.22 -2.69 -6.65
CA ILE A 111 0.67 -1.86 -7.72
C ILE A 111 1.74 -1.56 -8.77
N ASP A 112 2.94 -1.17 -8.34
CA ASP A 112 4.05 -0.87 -9.24
C ASP A 112 4.48 -2.12 -10.02
N ASN A 113 4.51 -3.29 -9.39
CA ASN A 113 4.76 -4.56 -10.08
C ASN A 113 3.69 -4.84 -11.14
N LEU A 114 2.43 -4.59 -10.82
CA LEU A 114 1.34 -4.82 -11.76
C LEU A 114 1.36 -3.85 -12.94
N LEU A 115 1.62 -2.56 -12.66
CA LEU A 115 1.79 -1.54 -13.70
C LEU A 115 3.02 -1.83 -14.56
N SER A 116 4.11 -2.33 -13.97
CA SER A 116 5.31 -2.76 -14.70
C SER A 116 5.02 -3.95 -15.62
N GLN A 117 4.24 -4.93 -15.16
CA GLN A 117 3.80 -6.05 -16.00
C GLN A 117 2.90 -5.58 -17.14
N ALA A 118 1.93 -4.72 -16.86
CA ALA A 118 1.06 -4.11 -17.87
C ALA A 118 1.88 -3.35 -18.91
N GLU A 119 2.85 -2.55 -18.47
CA GLU A 119 3.77 -1.80 -19.32
C GLU A 119 4.55 -2.74 -20.25
N GLN A 120 5.13 -3.82 -19.71
CA GLN A 120 5.88 -4.79 -20.52
C GLN A 120 5.00 -5.48 -21.55
N GLN A 121 3.79 -5.91 -21.18
CA GLN A 121 2.87 -6.57 -22.10
C GLN A 121 2.39 -5.60 -23.19
N LEU A 122 2.07 -4.36 -22.82
CA LEU A 122 1.71 -3.31 -23.77
C LEU A 122 2.87 -3.01 -24.71
N GLN A 123 4.09 -2.87 -24.21
CA GLN A 123 5.27 -2.65 -25.04
C GLN A 123 5.45 -3.80 -26.03
N GLN A 124 5.42 -5.06 -25.59
CA GLN A 124 5.58 -6.22 -26.47
C GLN A 124 4.50 -6.32 -27.56
N ARG A 125 3.26 -5.90 -27.28
CA ARG A 125 2.13 -6.02 -28.21
C ARG A 125 1.90 -4.78 -29.08
N LEU A 126 2.18 -3.57 -28.57
CA LEU A 126 2.01 -2.30 -29.27
C LEU A 126 3.22 -1.91 -30.12
N LEU A 127 4.45 -2.20 -29.67
CA LEU A 127 5.68 -1.85 -30.41
C LEU A 127 5.70 -2.41 -31.84
N PRO A 128 5.29 -3.67 -32.11
CA PRO A 128 5.28 -4.19 -33.47
C PRO A 128 4.30 -3.46 -34.41
N LEU A 129 3.25 -2.85 -33.85
CA LEU A 129 2.24 -2.14 -34.65
C LEU A 129 2.63 -0.69 -34.89
N LEU A 130 3.30 -0.03 -33.94
CA LEU A 130 3.64 1.40 -34.01
C LEU A 130 5.12 1.67 -34.40
N GLY A 131 5.99 0.67 -34.31
CA GLY A 131 7.44 0.83 -34.40
C GLY A 131 8.10 0.39 -35.71
N GLU A 132 7.42 -0.37 -36.59
CA GLU A 132 8.02 -0.82 -37.85
C GLU A 132 8.29 0.32 -38.85
N ASN A 133 7.58 1.45 -38.72
CA ASN A 133 7.61 2.56 -39.69
C ASN A 133 8.32 3.83 -39.21
N VAL A 134 8.94 3.83 -38.03
CA VAL A 134 9.47 5.06 -37.40
C VAL A 134 10.95 4.90 -37.08
N GLU A 135 11.83 5.67 -37.75
CA GLU A 135 13.27 5.80 -37.40
C GLU A 135 13.50 6.42 -36.00
N ALA A 136 12.44 6.90 -35.35
CA ALA A 136 12.49 7.50 -34.02
C ALA A 136 12.39 6.47 -32.90
N THR A 137 12.81 6.91 -31.71
CA THR A 137 12.77 6.21 -30.43
C THR A 137 11.54 5.30 -30.29
N PRO A 138 11.71 4.04 -29.84
CA PRO A 138 10.59 3.12 -29.69
C PRO A 138 9.52 3.71 -28.75
N PRO A 139 8.21 3.55 -29.04
CA PRO A 139 7.15 4.01 -28.16
C PRO A 139 7.34 3.43 -26.77
N ARG A 140 7.54 4.32 -25.79
CA ARG A 140 7.61 4.00 -24.38
C ARG A 140 6.37 4.52 -23.70
N LEU A 141 5.65 3.62 -23.06
CA LEU A 141 4.52 3.93 -22.23
C LEU A 141 5.01 3.75 -20.80
N ALA A 142 4.99 4.81 -19.99
CA ALA A 142 5.43 4.76 -18.60
C ALA A 142 4.18 4.79 -17.71
N LEU A 143 3.85 3.66 -17.09
CA LEU A 143 2.71 3.57 -16.19
C LEU A 143 3.18 3.93 -14.78
N ARG A 144 2.41 4.77 -14.07
CA ARG A 144 2.76 5.21 -12.71
C ARG A 144 1.53 5.17 -11.82
N GLN A 145 1.69 4.66 -10.60
CA GLN A 145 0.63 4.65 -9.58
C GLN A 145 0.08 6.06 -9.34
N LEU A 146 0.95 7.07 -9.28
CA LEU A 146 0.51 8.46 -9.09
C LEU A 146 -0.44 8.92 -10.19
N ASP A 147 -0.20 8.55 -11.44
CA ASP A 147 -1.06 8.96 -12.55
C ASP A 147 -2.41 8.23 -12.50
N LEU A 148 -2.42 6.97 -12.04
CA LEU A 148 -3.66 6.24 -11.75
C LEU A 148 -4.47 6.93 -10.65
N GLU A 149 -3.85 7.27 -9.52
CA GLU A 149 -4.47 7.99 -8.40
C GLU A 149 -4.93 9.41 -8.78
N LEU A 150 -4.26 10.06 -9.73
CA LEU A 150 -4.67 11.39 -10.21
C LEU A 150 -5.90 11.31 -11.11
N ASN A 151 -6.08 10.22 -11.86
CA ASN A 151 -7.23 10.02 -12.73
C ASN A 151 -8.48 9.53 -12.00
N ASP A 152 -8.34 9.02 -10.77
CA ASP A 152 -9.47 8.53 -9.96
C ASP A 152 -9.55 9.27 -8.60
N PRO A 153 -10.62 10.06 -8.34
CA PRO A 153 -10.75 10.83 -7.10
C PRO A 153 -10.94 9.94 -5.86
N ILE A 154 -11.51 8.74 -6.01
CA ILE A 154 -11.74 7.79 -4.92
C ILE A 154 -10.41 7.18 -4.48
N LEU A 155 -9.56 6.75 -5.42
CA LEU A 155 -8.20 6.28 -5.11
C LEU A 155 -7.41 7.33 -4.34
N ARG A 156 -7.48 8.58 -4.77
CA ARG A 156 -6.80 9.69 -4.10
C ARG A 156 -7.31 9.89 -2.67
N GLN A 157 -8.61 9.82 -2.47
CA GLN A 157 -9.21 9.94 -1.14
C GLN A 157 -8.76 8.79 -0.23
N LEU A 158 -8.90 7.54 -0.69
CA LEU A 158 -8.51 6.35 0.06
C LEU A 158 -7.02 6.39 0.41
N ARG A 159 -6.16 6.83 -0.51
CA ARG A 159 -4.72 7.01 -0.27
C ARG A 159 -4.43 8.06 0.80
N ALA A 160 -5.14 9.19 0.77
CA ALA A 160 -4.99 10.22 1.79
C ALA A 160 -5.41 9.72 3.17
N GLU A 161 -6.52 8.99 3.26
CA GLU A 161 -7.00 8.37 4.50
C GLU A 161 -5.99 7.34 5.05
N MET A 162 -5.44 6.48 4.19
CA MET A 162 -4.38 5.53 4.58
C MET A 162 -3.14 6.25 5.14
N ARG A 163 -2.70 7.36 4.54
CA ARG A 163 -1.57 8.15 5.07
C ARG A 163 -1.86 8.73 6.45
N VAL A 164 -3.09 9.20 6.68
CA VAL A 164 -3.51 9.72 7.99
C VAL A 164 -3.49 8.60 9.04
N LEU A 165 -4.04 7.43 8.72
CA LEU A 165 -4.03 6.30 9.65
C LEU A 165 -2.61 5.78 9.92
N SER A 166 -1.76 5.68 8.89
CA SER A 166 -0.35 5.30 9.06
C SER A 166 0.40 6.26 9.99
N GLY A 167 0.19 7.58 9.83
CA GLY A 167 0.76 8.58 10.73
C GLY A 167 0.26 8.45 12.18
N ARG A 168 -1.03 8.13 12.35
CA ARG A 168 -1.64 7.88 13.66
C ARG A 168 -1.11 6.58 14.29
N GLY A 169 -0.84 5.56 13.49
CA GLY A 169 -0.15 4.34 13.91
C GLY A 169 1.25 4.66 14.43
N GLY A 170 2.07 5.36 13.65
CA GLY A 170 3.41 5.77 14.09
C GLY A 170 3.43 6.64 15.35
N TYR A 171 2.34 7.35 15.66
CA TYR A 171 2.17 8.01 16.97
C TYR A 171 1.90 7.01 18.09
N LEU A 172 0.92 6.12 17.93
CA LEU A 172 0.56 5.12 18.95
C LEU A 172 1.74 4.21 19.29
N GLN A 173 2.50 3.76 18.30
CA GLN A 173 3.67 2.91 18.51
C GLN A 173 4.73 3.61 19.38
N ARG A 174 5.06 4.87 19.08
CA ARG A 174 5.99 5.66 19.89
C ARG A 174 5.49 5.87 21.31
N GLU A 175 4.18 6.00 21.49
CA GLU A 175 3.59 6.21 22.80
C GLU A 175 3.61 4.93 23.65
N ILE A 176 3.36 3.77 23.03
CA ILE A 176 3.53 2.45 23.65
C ILE A 176 4.99 2.27 24.11
N GLU A 177 5.95 2.52 23.22
CA GLU A 177 7.38 2.42 23.55
C GLU A 177 7.78 3.35 24.71
N ARG A 178 7.24 4.58 24.73
CA ARG A 178 7.46 5.57 25.80
C ARG A 178 6.96 5.05 27.14
N ILE A 179 5.75 4.49 27.19
CA ILE A 179 5.14 4.00 28.43
C ILE A 179 5.82 2.72 28.90
N GLN A 180 6.16 1.80 28.01
CA GLN A 180 6.94 0.60 28.34
C GLN A 180 8.33 0.95 28.88
N SER A 181 8.94 2.05 28.40
CA SER A 181 10.20 2.55 28.96
C SER A 181 10.02 3.03 30.41
N LYS A 182 8.96 3.81 30.68
CA LYS A 182 8.63 4.27 32.05
C LYS A 182 8.28 3.13 32.99
N GLN A 183 7.54 2.13 32.52
CA GLN A 183 7.20 0.93 33.28
C GLN A 183 8.47 0.20 33.71
N ARG A 184 9.44 0.02 32.80
CA ARG A 184 10.74 -0.59 33.12
C ARG A 184 11.54 0.22 34.14
N GLN A 185 11.51 1.55 34.05
CA GLN A 185 12.15 2.42 35.05
C GLN A 185 11.52 2.25 36.43
N TRP A 186 10.19 2.32 36.51
CA TRP A 186 9.46 2.13 37.76
C TRP A 186 9.70 0.74 38.37
N GLN A 187 9.70 -0.33 37.56
CA GLN A 187 10.01 -1.68 38.02
C GLN A 187 11.45 -1.77 38.56
N ALA A 188 12.42 -1.10 37.93
CA ALA A 188 13.78 -1.04 38.42
C ALA A 188 13.91 -0.29 39.76
N GLU A 189 13.16 0.81 39.94
CA GLU A 189 13.09 1.55 41.21
C GLU A 189 12.48 0.67 42.32
N GLN A 190 11.37 -0.03 42.05
CA GLN A 190 10.76 -0.96 43.01
C GLN A 190 11.74 -2.08 43.41
N CYS A 191 12.47 -2.65 42.45
CA CYS A 191 13.50 -3.64 42.73
C CYS A 191 14.66 -3.06 43.56
N TRP A 192 15.09 -1.83 43.27
CA TRP A 192 16.12 -1.14 44.03
C TRP A 192 15.69 -0.92 45.47
N ASP A 193 14.51 -0.34 45.69
CA ASP A 193 13.99 -0.06 47.04
C ASP A 193 13.84 -1.35 47.87
N ALA A 194 13.34 -2.43 47.25
CA ALA A 194 13.23 -3.74 47.90
C ALA A 194 14.60 -4.32 48.34
N LEU A 195 15.68 -4.07 47.59
CA LEU A 195 17.02 -4.49 48.00
C LEU A 195 17.49 -3.78 49.28
N PHE A 196 17.14 -2.51 49.45
CA PHE A 196 17.53 -1.73 50.64
C PHE A 196 16.63 -2.00 51.85
N GLU A 197 15.36 -2.36 51.65
CA GLU A 197 14.51 -2.87 52.74
C GLU A 197 15.08 -4.16 53.36
N HIS A 198 15.82 -4.96 52.60
CA HIS A 198 16.49 -6.16 53.10
C HIS A 198 17.87 -5.92 53.76
N ILE A 199 18.46 -4.73 53.60
CA ILE A 199 19.78 -4.36 54.16
C ILE A 199 19.62 -3.60 55.49
N ALA A 200 18.44 -3.08 55.80
CA ALA A 200 18.11 -2.48 57.10
C ALA A 200 17.94 -3.55 58.21
N LEU A 201 19.04 -4.17 58.62
CA LEU A 201 19.19 -4.93 59.87
C LEU A 201 20.41 -4.42 60.65
#